data_AF-A0A5Q4YZI7-F1
#
_entry.id   AF-A0A5Q4YZI7-F1
#
_cell.length_a   1.000
_cell.length_b   1.000
_cell.length_c   1.000
_cell.angle_alpha   90.00
_cell.angle_beta   90.00
_cell.angle_gamma   90.00
#
_symmetry.space_group_name_H-M   'P 1'
#
loop_
_entity.id
_entity.type
_entity.pdbx_description
1 polymer ?
#
loop_
_entity_poly.entity_id
_entity_poly.type
_entity_poly.pdbx_seq_one_letter_code
_entity_poly.pdbx_strand_id
1 'polypeptide(L)' 'MFKLPERKLFYKGGMMMINRKDEPLFQCTHCYKPFFDDEVLLVHFYLKLNVQIANLN' A
#
# COMPACT_ATOMS: atom_id res chain seq x y z
N MET A 1 21.29 -9.25 -6.08
CA MET A 1 20.63 -9.18 -7.41
C MET A 1 19.26 -8.55 -7.20
N PHE A 2 18.98 -7.38 -7.78
CA PHE A 2 17.67 -6.75 -7.66
C PHE A 2 16.64 -7.56 -8.47
N LYS A 3 15.56 -8.01 -7.84
CA LYS A 3 14.42 -8.63 -8.53
C LYS A 3 13.43 -7.56 -8.94
N LEU A 4 13.13 -7.49 -10.23
CA LEU A 4 12.07 -6.62 -10.74
C LEU A 4 10.72 -7.12 -10.21
N PRO A 5 9.78 -6.22 -9.90
CA PRO A 5 8.44 -6.61 -9.48
C PRO A 5 7.66 -7.24 -10.62
N GLU A 6 7.07 -8.41 -10.34
CA GLU A 6 6.41 -9.27 -11.33
C GLU A 6 4.87 -9.21 -11.25
N ARG A 7 4.31 -8.84 -10.08
CA ARG A 7 2.85 -8.81 -9.84
C ARG A 7 2.30 -7.39 -9.94
N LYS A 8 1.17 -7.24 -10.64
CA LYS A 8 0.39 -6.00 -10.69
C LYS A 8 -0.70 -6.02 -9.63
N LEU A 9 -0.82 -4.93 -8.88
CA LEU A 9 -1.93 -4.70 -7.97
C LEU A 9 -2.68 -3.44 -8.39
N PHE A 10 -3.95 -3.61 -8.74
CA PHE A 10 -4.83 -2.53 -9.19
C PHE A 10 -5.66 -1.99 -8.02
N TYR A 11 -5.84 -0.67 -7.98
CA TYR A 11 -6.66 0.03 -7.01
C TYR A 11 -7.32 1.24 -7.67
N LYS A 12 -8.27 1.90 -6.99
CA LYS A 12 -9.06 2.98 -7.59
C LYS A 12 -8.23 4.14 -8.17
N GLY A 13 -7.07 4.41 -7.56
CA GLY A 13 -6.15 5.48 -7.99
C GLY A 13 -5.10 5.06 -9.02
N GLY A 14 -5.07 3.79 -9.46
CA GLY A 14 -4.10 3.32 -10.46
C GLY A 14 -3.61 1.88 -10.24
N MET A 15 -2.33 1.65 -10.49
CA MET A 15 -1.69 0.34 -10.30
C MET A 15 -0.31 0.48 -9.66
N MET A 16 0.09 -0.53 -8.90
CA MET A 16 1.45 -0.68 -8.40
C MET A 16 2.04 -2.03 -8.79
N MET A 17 3.36 -2.07 -8.97
CA MET A 17 4.11 -3.30 -9.17
C MET A 17 4.66 -3.78 -7.83
N ILE A 18 4.41 -5.03 -7.48
CA ILE A 18 4.85 -5.64 -6.22
C ILE A 18 5.52 -6.99 -6.47
N ASN A 19 6.44 -7.35 -5.57
CA ASN A 19 7.08 -8.67 -5.53
C ASN A 19 6.47 -9.61 -4.51
N ARG A 20 5.64 -9.05 -3.63
CA ARG A 20 5.12 -9.74 -2.46
C ARG A 20 3.82 -10.48 -2.77
N LYS A 21 3.62 -11.60 -2.06
CA LYS A 21 2.51 -12.54 -2.26
C LYS A 21 1.36 -12.32 -1.28
N ASP A 22 1.63 -11.70 -0.15
CA ASP A 22 0.62 -11.24 0.78
C ASP A 22 -0.23 -10.11 0.14
N GLU A 23 -1.41 -9.92 0.71
CA GLU A 23 -2.36 -8.90 0.25
C GLU A 23 -2.31 -7.68 1.17
N PRO A 24 -2.53 -6.47 0.63
CA PRO A 24 -2.60 -5.28 1.45
C PRO A 24 -3.80 -5.38 2.40
N LEU A 25 -3.59 -5.01 3.65
CA LEU A 25 -4.65 -5.01 4.67
C LEU A 25 -5.27 -3.62 4.86
N PHE A 26 -4.70 -2.61 4.22
CA PHE A 26 -5.01 -1.22 4.49
C PHE A 26 -5.07 -0.39 3.21
N GLN A 27 -5.84 0.69 3.20
CA GLN A 27 -5.89 1.64 2.10
C GLN A 27 -6.05 3.09 2.56
N CYS A 28 -5.42 4.03 1.84
CA CYS A 28 -5.70 5.47 2.01
C CYS A 28 -7.14 5.78 1.58
N THR A 29 -7.92 6.47 2.39
CA THR A 29 -9.29 6.87 2.02
C THR A 29 -9.34 7.98 0.97
N HIS A 30 -8.25 8.75 0.81
CA HIS A 30 -8.19 9.86 -0.13
C HIS A 30 -7.73 9.43 -1.54
N CYS A 31 -6.60 8.73 -1.63
CA CYS A 31 -6.00 8.31 -2.91
C CYS A 31 -6.17 6.82 -3.21
N TYR A 32 -6.78 6.05 -2.30
CA TYR A 32 -7.04 4.61 -2.44
C TYR A 32 -5.78 3.76 -2.62
N LYS A 33 -4.60 4.32 -2.36
CA LYS A 33 -3.36 3.57 -2.39
C LYS A 33 -3.39 2.52 -1.27
N PRO A 34 -3.20 1.24 -1.61
CA PRO A 34 -3.12 0.17 -0.62
C PRO A 34 -1.76 0.17 0.08
N PHE A 35 -1.78 -0.32 1.32
CA PHE A 35 -0.61 -0.49 2.18
C PHE A 35 -0.62 -1.87 2.83
N PHE A 36 0.56 -2.42 3.02
CA PHE A 36 0.79 -3.67 3.72
C PHE A 36 0.99 -3.40 5.21
N ASP A 37 0.81 -4.44 6.03
CA ASP A 37 0.85 -4.34 7.49
C ASP A 37 2.16 -3.70 8.00
N ASP A 38 3.28 -4.10 7.41
CA ASP A 38 4.62 -3.60 7.75
C ASP A 38 4.86 -2.14 7.30
N GLU A 39 4.07 -1.63 6.37
CA GLU A 39 4.19 -0.27 5.84
C GLU A 39 3.35 0.74 6.62
N VAL A 40 2.33 0.31 7.37
CA VAL A 40 1.40 1.21 8.06
C VAL A 40 2.13 2.12 9.03
N LEU A 41 3.04 1.57 9.84
CA LEU A 41 3.81 2.34 10.81
C LEU A 41 4.69 3.37 10.09
N LEU A 42 5.35 2.99 9.00
CA LEU A 42 6.19 3.91 8.24
C LEU A 42 5.38 5.07 7.67
N VAL A 43 4.20 4.80 7.12
CA VAL A 43 3.32 5.83 6.56
C VAL A 43 2.81 6.79 7.64
N HIS A 44 2.45 6.25 8.81
CA HIS A 44 1.92 7.04 9.92
C HIS A 44 2.98 7.97 10.53
N PHE A 45 4.22 7.48 10.69
CA PHE A 45 5.30 8.24 11.34
C PHE A 45 6.05 9.17 10.39
N TYR A 46 6.46 8.68 9.21
CA TYR A 46 7.42 9.42 8.37
C TYR A 46 6.76 10.47 7.49
N LEU A 47 5.57 10.18 6.98
CA LEU A 47 5.00 11.06 5.97
C LEU A 47 4.24 12.25 6.57
N LYS A 48 3.95 12.26 7.89
CA LYS A 48 3.01 13.21 8.54
C LYS A 48 1.77 13.47 7.69
N LEU A 49 1.42 12.52 6.83
CA LEU A 49 0.27 12.67 5.99
C LEU A 49 -0.91 12.41 6.92
N ASN A 50 -1.90 13.29 6.90
CA ASN A 50 -3.23 12.99 7.42
C ASN A 50 -3.91 11.91 6.56
N VAL A 51 -3.16 10.87 6.15
CA VAL A 51 -3.68 9.71 5.46
C VAL A 51 -4.49 8.97 6.52
N GLN A 52 -5.79 9.20 6.46
CA GLN A 52 -6.75 8.32 7.11
C GLN A 52 -6.67 6.99 6.35
N ILE A 53 -6.20 5.96 7.04
CA ILE A 53 -6.07 4.63 6.49
C ILE A 53 -7.27 3.82 6.99
N ALA A 54 -7.98 3.15 6.09
CA ALA A 54 -9.05 2.22 6.42
C ALA A 54 -8.55 0.77 6.31
N ASN A 55 -9.06 -0.11 7.18
CA ASN A 55 -8.86 -1.55 7.06
C ASN A 55 -9.63 -2.07 5.84
N LEU A 56 -9.05 -3.03 5.12
CA LEU A 56 -9.66 -3.72 3.98
C LEU A 56 -10.43 -4.99 4.38
N ASN A 57 -10.36 -5.39 5.66
CA ASN A 57 -11.15 -6.48 6.25
C ASN A 57 -12.54 -6.03 6.70
#